data_AF-A0A3B8PJ51-F1
#
_entry.id   AF-A0A3B8PJ51-F1
#
_cell.length_a   1.000
_cell.length_b   1.000
_cell.length_c   1.000
_cell.angle_alpha   90.00
_cell.angle_beta   90.00
_cell.angle_gamma   90.00
#
_symmetry.space_group_name_H-M   'P 1'
#
loop_
_entity.id
_entity.type
_entity.pdbx_description
1 polymer ?
#
loop_
_entity_poly.entity_id
_entity_poly.type
_entity_poly.pdbx_seq_one_letter_code
_entity_poly.pdbx_strand_id
1 'polypeptide(L)'
;AGHPRLNFEMSAYHANLPRHWDDAADRKRHAGRPDAADGTLRELKLWAVGQVETLRARAELSRWRAASTGVAPWPELAETRCFACHHDLRDARWRRRVVKRSGRRPGQFSWSGWESSMIRSLLVIGSTATGSESIASLERVDTLTLPVAPDRDRMKIETAAMAAQLDKWSVALNRHTFSVKDLDGLARRLVAKSEIHRGPVDWDQAAQLYLALSSFQVSQKEATGLTGERRRAVDRVLRDALPRMRDVLRFPNGHDSAAQLRGPIADVDAPPVALEQFDRAMRMIRSALK
;
A
#
# COMPACT_ATOMS: atom_id res chain seq x y z
N ALA A 1 -26.92 2.79 -1.81
CA ALA A 1 -25.49 3.09 -1.56
C ALA A 1 -24.67 2.17 -2.47
N GLY A 2 -23.78 2.73 -3.29
CA GLY A 2 -22.95 1.97 -4.24
C GLY A 2 -22.08 0.93 -3.53
N HIS A 3 -21.74 -0.14 -4.23
CA HIS A 3 -20.91 -1.21 -3.67
C HIS A 3 -19.60 -0.65 -3.08
N PRO A 4 -19.17 -1.14 -1.91
CA PRO A 4 -17.87 -0.79 -1.37
C PRO A 4 -16.79 -1.04 -2.44
N ARG A 5 -15.85 -0.12 -2.55
CA ARG A 5 -14.68 -0.30 -3.40
C ARG A 5 -14.03 -1.64 -3.08
N LEU A 6 -13.85 -2.48 -4.10
CA LEU A 6 -13.10 -3.74 -3.97
C LEU A 6 -11.62 -3.38 -3.82
N ASN A 7 -11.17 -3.30 -2.58
CA ASN A 7 -9.76 -3.19 -2.25
C ASN A 7 -9.11 -4.56 -2.46
N PHE A 8 -8.31 -4.67 -3.51
CA PHE A 8 -7.56 -5.89 -3.84
C PHE A 8 -6.14 -5.81 -3.30
N GLU A 9 -5.64 -6.91 -2.74
CA GLU A 9 -4.23 -7.08 -2.38
C GLU A 9 -3.81 -8.51 -2.71
N MET A 10 -2.78 -8.66 -3.54
CA MET A 10 -2.44 -9.93 -4.17
C MET A 10 -1.94 -10.96 -3.17
N SER A 11 -1.10 -10.57 -2.21
CA SER A 11 -0.56 -11.51 -1.22
C SER A 11 -1.66 -12.05 -0.30
N ALA A 12 -2.56 -11.18 0.16
CA ALA A 12 -3.71 -11.56 0.96
C ALA A 12 -4.67 -12.46 0.16
N TYR A 13 -4.95 -12.13 -1.10
CA TYR A 13 -5.75 -12.98 -1.99
C TYR A 13 -5.12 -14.36 -2.17
N HIS A 14 -3.83 -14.40 -2.49
CA HIS A 14 -3.08 -15.64 -2.69
C HIS A 14 -2.99 -16.52 -1.42
N ALA A 15 -2.90 -15.90 -0.25
CA ALA A 15 -2.89 -16.61 1.03
C ALA A 15 -4.26 -17.22 1.40
N ASN A 16 -5.36 -16.63 0.93
CA ASN A 16 -6.71 -17.12 1.19
C ASN A 16 -7.26 -18.02 0.09
N LEU A 17 -6.58 -18.12 -1.07
CA LEU A 17 -7.01 -18.95 -2.17
C LEU A 17 -6.77 -20.43 -1.86
N PRO A 18 -7.78 -21.31 -2.02
CA PRO A 18 -7.56 -22.76 -2.02
C PRO A 18 -6.60 -23.13 -3.15
N ARG A 19 -5.40 -23.57 -2.80
CA ARG A 19 -4.38 -23.97 -3.79
C ARG A 19 -4.82 -25.28 -4.44
N HIS A 20 -4.86 -25.29 -5.77
CA HIS A 20 -5.20 -26.45 -6.59
C HIS A 20 -4.02 -26.86 -7.49
N TRP A 21 -2.82 -26.36 -7.18
CA TRP A 21 -1.56 -26.66 -7.86
C TRP A 21 -0.53 -27.18 -6.84
N ASP A 22 0.56 -27.75 -7.35
CA ASP A 22 1.71 -28.17 -6.52
C ASP A 22 2.45 -26.93 -6.00
N ASP A 23 2.22 -26.63 -4.72
CA ASP A 23 2.80 -25.48 -4.05
C ASP A 23 4.32 -25.57 -3.91
N ALA A 24 4.87 -26.77 -3.70
CA ALA A 24 6.31 -26.95 -3.57
C ALA A 24 7.01 -26.67 -4.91
N ALA A 25 6.42 -27.16 -6.01
CA ALA A 25 6.91 -26.84 -7.35
C ALA A 25 6.83 -25.35 -7.66
N ASP A 26 5.72 -24.68 -7.29
CA ASP A 26 5.55 -23.24 -7.48
C ASP A 26 6.57 -22.41 -6.67
N ARG A 27 6.77 -22.74 -5.38
CA ARG A 27 7.79 -22.11 -4.52
C ARG A 27 9.19 -22.21 -5.11
N LYS A 28 9.54 -23.36 -5.72
CA LYS A 28 10.82 -23.57 -6.40
C LYS A 28 10.95 -22.74 -7.68
N ARG A 29 9.89 -22.65 -8.51
CA ARG A 29 9.88 -21.81 -9.73
C ARG A 29 10.06 -20.33 -9.43
N HIS A 30 9.68 -19.88 -8.24
CA HIS A 30 9.69 -18.47 -7.84
C HIS A 30 10.58 -18.20 -6.62
N ALA A 31 11.60 -19.04 -6.40
CA ALA A 31 12.46 -19.00 -5.23
C ALA A 31 13.25 -17.69 -5.06
N GLY A 32 13.74 -17.10 -6.14
CA GLY A 32 14.71 -16.00 -6.07
C GLY A 32 16.06 -16.47 -5.53
N ARG A 33 16.70 -15.66 -4.68
CA ARG A 33 17.95 -15.95 -3.96
C ARG A 33 17.70 -15.93 -2.44
N PRO A 34 17.08 -16.98 -1.88
CA PRO A 34 16.92 -17.13 -0.44
C PRO A 34 18.26 -17.49 0.23
N ASP A 35 18.35 -17.27 1.55
CA ASP A 35 19.51 -17.72 2.36
C ASP A 35 19.31 -19.15 2.88
N ALA A 36 18.06 -19.58 3.08
CA ALA A 36 17.74 -20.94 3.49
C ALA A 36 17.77 -21.92 2.31
N ALA A 37 18.25 -23.15 2.54
CA ALA A 37 18.44 -24.17 1.49
C ALA A 37 17.15 -24.47 0.68
N ASP A 38 16.02 -24.61 1.38
CA ASP A 38 14.69 -24.80 0.77
C ASP A 38 13.81 -23.53 0.85
N GLY A 39 14.47 -22.38 0.92
CA GLY A 39 13.81 -21.09 1.07
C GLY A 39 13.18 -20.59 -0.23
N THR A 40 12.39 -19.51 -0.11
CA THR A 40 11.83 -18.81 -1.27
C THR A 40 11.53 -17.36 -0.92
N LEU A 41 11.52 -16.51 -1.95
CA LEU A 41 11.08 -15.11 -1.92
C LEU A 41 9.79 -14.92 -2.74
N ARG A 42 9.04 -15.99 -3.02
CA ARG A 42 7.80 -15.95 -3.79
C ARG A 42 6.81 -14.94 -3.23
N GLU A 43 6.58 -14.90 -1.92
CA GLU A 43 5.60 -13.97 -1.33
C GLU A 43 6.01 -12.50 -1.49
N LEU A 44 7.31 -12.20 -1.42
CA LEU A 44 7.83 -10.85 -1.70
C LEU A 44 7.58 -10.47 -3.17
N LYS A 45 7.84 -11.41 -4.08
CA LYS A 45 7.59 -11.23 -5.51
C LYS A 45 6.11 -11.00 -5.79
N LEU A 46 5.23 -11.85 -5.24
CA LEU A 46 3.77 -11.75 -5.38
C LEU A 46 3.26 -10.40 -4.88
N TRP A 47 3.71 -9.97 -3.71
CA TRP A 47 3.35 -8.65 -3.18
C TRP A 47 3.81 -7.53 -4.12
N ALA A 48 5.09 -7.50 -4.50
CA ALA A 48 5.65 -6.43 -5.31
C ALA A 48 4.99 -6.30 -6.69
N VAL A 49 4.80 -7.42 -7.40
CA VAL A 49 4.11 -7.46 -8.69
C VAL A 49 2.64 -7.08 -8.52
N GLY A 50 1.99 -7.59 -7.47
CA GLY A 50 0.58 -7.30 -7.17
C GLY A 50 0.31 -5.82 -6.95
N GLN A 51 1.20 -5.09 -6.26
CA GLN A 51 1.07 -3.64 -6.07
C GLN A 51 1.07 -2.89 -7.42
N VAL A 52 2.02 -3.20 -8.31
CA VAL A 52 2.12 -2.57 -9.63
C VAL A 52 0.93 -2.92 -10.51
N GLU A 53 0.52 -4.19 -10.56
CA GLU A 53 -0.63 -4.63 -11.37
C GLU A 53 -1.95 -4.04 -10.88
N THR A 54 -2.15 -3.91 -9.57
CA THR A 54 -3.38 -3.31 -9.04
C THR A 54 -3.47 -1.84 -9.42
N LEU A 55 -2.35 -1.10 -9.35
CA LEU A 55 -2.31 0.29 -9.82
C LEU A 55 -2.47 0.39 -11.35
N ARG A 56 -1.94 -0.57 -12.12
CA ARG A 56 -2.12 -0.64 -13.57
C ARG A 56 -3.60 -0.82 -13.93
N ALA A 57 -4.26 -1.77 -13.28
CA ALA A 57 -5.70 -2.02 -13.46
C ALA A 57 -6.54 -0.79 -13.11
N ARG A 58 -6.16 -0.05 -12.06
CA ARG A 58 -6.79 1.24 -11.73
C ARG A 58 -6.61 2.28 -12.83
N ALA A 59 -5.41 2.41 -13.39
CA ALA A 59 -5.16 3.34 -14.48
C ALA A 59 -6.00 3.00 -15.73
N GLU A 60 -6.08 1.73 -16.12
CA GLU A 60 -6.92 1.27 -17.24
C GLU A 60 -8.42 1.50 -16.98
N LEU A 61 -8.90 1.26 -15.76
CA LEU A 61 -10.29 1.55 -15.39
C LEU A 61 -10.60 3.05 -15.50
N SER A 62 -9.69 3.90 -15.03
CA SER A 62 -9.85 5.35 -15.09
C SER A 62 -9.84 5.87 -16.53
N ARG A 63 -8.96 5.30 -17.36
CA ARG A 63 -8.90 5.55 -18.81
C ARG A 63 -10.22 5.19 -19.49
N TRP A 64 -10.74 3.99 -19.22
CA TRP A 64 -11.99 3.50 -19.80
C TRP A 64 -13.15 4.42 -19.41
N ARG A 65 -13.31 4.75 -18.12
CA ARG A 65 -14.37 5.65 -17.65
C ARG A 65 -14.30 7.04 -18.29
N ALA A 66 -13.10 7.60 -18.41
CA ALA A 66 -12.90 8.89 -19.06
C ALA A 66 -13.28 8.86 -20.55
N ALA A 67 -13.07 7.71 -21.23
CA ALA A 67 -13.44 7.50 -22.63
C ALA A 67 -14.92 7.16 -22.87
N SER A 68 -15.61 6.58 -21.90
CA SER A 68 -16.99 6.09 -22.02
C SER A 68 -18.04 7.15 -21.69
N THR A 69 -18.13 8.21 -22.51
CA THR A 69 -19.14 9.26 -22.37
C THR A 69 -20.57 8.69 -22.43
N GLY A 70 -21.44 9.13 -21.51
CA GLY A 70 -22.83 8.65 -21.43
C GLY A 70 -23.04 7.23 -20.89
N VAL A 71 -21.97 6.46 -20.70
CA VAL A 71 -22.03 5.07 -20.20
C VAL A 71 -21.44 4.96 -18.79
N ALA A 72 -20.29 5.60 -18.55
CA ALA A 72 -19.62 5.57 -17.26
C ALA A 72 -19.84 6.88 -16.49
N PRO A 73 -20.03 6.83 -15.15
CA PRO A 73 -20.05 8.01 -14.32
C PRO A 73 -18.71 8.75 -14.42
N TRP A 74 -18.78 10.08 -14.46
CA TRP A 74 -17.60 10.93 -14.48
C TRP A 74 -17.91 12.29 -13.84
N PRO A 75 -17.11 12.74 -12.85
CA PRO A 75 -16.02 11.99 -12.21
C PRO A 75 -16.53 10.76 -11.44
N GLU A 76 -15.70 9.73 -11.29
CA GLU A 76 -15.99 8.60 -10.41
C GLU A 76 -15.33 8.80 -9.04
N LEU A 77 -16.14 9.15 -8.04
CA LEU A 77 -15.65 9.41 -6.68
C LEU A 77 -15.14 8.15 -5.99
N ALA A 78 -15.53 6.95 -6.42
CA ALA A 78 -14.98 5.68 -5.93
C ALA A 78 -13.49 5.48 -6.30
N GLU A 79 -12.92 6.33 -7.17
CA GLU A 79 -11.47 6.37 -7.44
C GLU A 79 -10.70 7.20 -6.41
N THR A 80 -11.41 7.98 -5.60
CA THR A 80 -10.85 8.72 -4.47
C THR A 80 -10.87 7.87 -3.20
N ARG A 81 -10.40 8.47 -2.09
CA ARG A 81 -10.34 7.82 -0.77
C ARG A 81 -11.71 7.89 -0.09
N CYS A 82 -12.38 6.76 0.12
CA CYS A 82 -13.70 6.70 0.77
C CYS A 82 -13.70 7.40 2.15
N PHE A 83 -12.67 7.20 2.96
CA PHE A 83 -12.53 7.81 4.29
C PHE A 83 -12.11 9.29 4.28
N ALA A 84 -11.87 9.87 3.09
CA ALA A 84 -11.71 11.30 2.96
C ALA A 84 -13.06 12.05 3.00
N CYS A 85 -14.17 11.36 2.72
CA CYS A 85 -15.53 11.90 2.86
C CYS A 85 -16.29 11.25 4.04
N HIS A 86 -16.07 9.96 4.29
CA HIS A 86 -16.72 9.22 5.38
C HIS A 86 -15.96 9.32 6.71
N HIS A 87 -15.72 10.55 7.15
CA HIS A 87 -15.14 10.86 8.46
C HIS A 87 -16.07 11.74 9.29
N ASP A 88 -15.73 11.92 10.57
CA ASP A 88 -16.46 12.81 11.48
C ASP A 88 -16.36 14.28 11.02
N LEU A 89 -17.49 14.99 10.94
CA LEU A 89 -17.56 16.39 10.52
C LEU A 89 -17.03 17.38 11.57
N ARG A 90 -16.80 16.93 12.81
CA ARG A 90 -16.18 17.76 13.85
C ARG A 90 -14.80 18.25 13.40
N ASP A 91 -14.58 19.54 13.62
CA ASP A 91 -13.32 20.18 13.31
C ASP A 91 -12.21 19.64 14.23
N ALA A 92 -11.07 19.27 13.66
CA ALA A 92 -9.97 18.62 14.37
C ALA A 92 -8.63 19.22 13.94
N ARG A 93 -7.87 19.81 14.87
CA ARG A 93 -6.58 20.47 14.58
C ARG A 93 -5.58 19.51 13.92
N TRP A 94 -5.54 18.26 14.36
CA TRP A 94 -4.64 17.25 13.77
C TRP A 94 -4.96 17.01 12.29
N ARG A 95 -6.24 16.95 11.90
CA ARG A 95 -6.66 16.71 10.51
C ARG A 95 -6.28 17.89 9.61
N ARG A 96 -6.50 19.14 10.07
CA ARG A 96 -6.06 20.34 9.35
C ARG A 96 -4.54 20.37 9.17
N ARG A 97 -3.78 19.95 10.18
CA ARG A 97 -2.31 19.82 10.09
C ARG A 97 -1.89 18.79 9.04
N VAL A 98 -2.57 17.64 8.95
CA VAL A 98 -2.29 16.62 7.92
C VAL A 98 -2.56 17.16 6.51
N VAL A 99 -3.68 17.83 6.29
CA VAL A 99 -4.01 18.45 4.99
C VAL A 99 -2.99 19.54 4.63
N LYS A 100 -2.65 20.43 5.58
CA LYS A 100 -1.63 21.48 5.36
C LYS A 100 -0.27 20.88 5.00
N ARG A 101 0.14 19.78 5.64
CA ARG A 101 1.43 19.11 5.39
C ARG A 101 1.48 18.34 4.09
N SER A 102 0.33 17.87 3.57
CA SER A 102 0.28 17.19 2.28
C SER A 102 0.33 18.16 1.09
N GLY A 103 0.33 19.48 1.33
CA GLY A 103 0.29 20.50 0.28
C GLY A 103 -1.08 20.63 -0.40
N ARG A 104 -2.09 19.88 0.06
CA ARG A 104 -3.44 19.87 -0.50
C ARG A 104 -4.33 20.90 0.20
N ARG A 105 -5.35 21.37 -0.52
CA ARG A 105 -6.43 22.21 0.02
C ARG A 105 -7.61 21.34 0.46
N PRO A 106 -8.46 21.81 1.40
CA PRO A 106 -9.75 21.19 1.64
C PRO A 106 -10.52 20.96 0.33
N GLY A 107 -11.11 19.77 0.17
CA GLY A 107 -11.78 19.36 -1.07
C GLY A 107 -10.88 18.72 -2.15
N GLN A 108 -9.56 18.67 -1.94
CA GLN A 108 -8.65 17.97 -2.85
C GLN A 108 -8.28 16.59 -2.30
N PHE A 109 -8.75 15.54 -2.97
CA PHE A 109 -8.52 14.14 -2.58
C PHE A 109 -7.41 13.54 -3.43
N SER A 110 -6.64 12.59 -2.85
CA SER A 110 -5.68 11.84 -3.66
C SER A 110 -6.42 10.75 -4.42
N TRP A 111 -6.03 10.60 -5.68
CA TRP A 111 -6.52 9.56 -6.55
C TRP A 111 -5.86 8.23 -6.18
N SER A 112 -6.63 7.14 -6.21
CA SER A 112 -6.06 5.79 -6.07
C SER A 112 -5.27 5.58 -4.76
N GLY A 113 -5.78 6.11 -3.64
CA GLY A 113 -5.07 6.05 -2.34
C GLY A 113 -4.61 4.65 -1.95
N TRP A 114 -5.50 3.65 -2.05
CA TRP A 114 -5.17 2.24 -1.83
C TRP A 114 -4.04 1.71 -2.71
N GLU A 115 -4.16 1.77 -4.04
CA GLU A 115 -3.22 1.14 -4.96
C GLU A 115 -1.90 1.91 -5.07
N SER A 116 -1.90 3.23 -4.82
CA SER A 116 -0.68 4.05 -4.89
C SER A 116 0.18 3.99 -3.62
N SER A 117 -0.39 3.59 -2.47
CA SER A 117 0.21 3.75 -1.14
C SER A 117 1.63 3.16 -1.03
N MET A 118 1.87 1.98 -1.59
CA MET A 118 3.16 1.27 -1.43
C MET A 118 4.09 1.39 -2.64
N ILE A 119 3.67 2.01 -3.74
CA ILE A 119 4.42 1.98 -5.01
C ILE A 119 5.80 2.62 -4.87
N ARG A 120 5.91 3.74 -4.14
CA ARG A 120 7.22 4.39 -3.88
C ARG A 120 8.16 3.55 -3.01
N SER A 121 7.63 2.58 -2.27
CA SER A 121 8.47 1.68 -1.47
C SER A 121 9.21 0.66 -2.33
N LEU A 122 8.66 0.33 -3.52
CA LEU A 122 9.24 -0.64 -4.46
C LEU A 122 10.51 -0.14 -5.16
N LEU A 123 10.80 1.16 -5.13
CA LEU A 123 12.00 1.75 -5.75
C LEU A 123 13.32 1.24 -5.15
N VAL A 124 13.28 0.53 -4.03
CA VAL A 124 14.48 -0.08 -3.43
C VAL A 124 14.79 -1.48 -3.98
N ILE A 125 13.86 -2.07 -4.74
CA ILE A 125 14.04 -3.35 -5.43
C ILE A 125 14.74 -3.08 -6.76
N GLY A 126 15.69 -3.93 -7.14
CA GLY A 126 16.36 -3.85 -8.44
C GLY A 126 15.35 -3.78 -9.61
N SER A 127 15.55 -2.84 -10.55
CA SER A 127 14.70 -2.42 -11.70
C SER A 127 14.15 -0.97 -11.63
N THR A 128 14.97 -0.01 -11.19
CA THR A 128 14.50 1.34 -10.80
C THR A 128 14.18 2.31 -11.94
N ALA A 129 14.67 2.08 -13.16
CA ALA A 129 14.45 2.99 -14.28
C ALA A 129 12.96 3.13 -14.65
N THR A 130 12.28 1.99 -14.91
CA THR A 130 10.84 1.96 -15.20
C THR A 130 9.98 2.33 -14.00
N GLY A 131 10.47 2.06 -12.78
CA GLY A 131 9.82 2.49 -11.55
C GLY A 131 9.79 4.01 -11.39
N SER A 132 10.89 4.68 -11.69
CA SER A 132 10.97 6.15 -11.56
C SER A 132 10.06 6.86 -12.56
N GLU A 133 9.98 6.37 -13.80
CA GLU A 133 9.02 6.85 -14.81
C GLU A 133 7.57 6.66 -14.36
N SER A 134 7.25 5.49 -13.81
CA SER A 134 5.90 5.17 -13.29
C SER A 134 5.50 6.09 -12.13
N ILE A 135 6.45 6.42 -11.26
CA ILE A 135 6.22 7.40 -10.18
C ILE A 135 5.93 8.79 -10.73
N ALA A 136 6.69 9.25 -11.73
CA ALA A 136 6.44 10.54 -12.36
C ALA A 136 5.05 10.58 -13.02
N SER A 137 4.60 9.48 -13.63
CA SER A 137 3.23 9.38 -14.18
C SER A 137 2.15 9.38 -13.11
N LEU A 138 2.37 8.68 -12.00
CA LEU A 138 1.48 8.74 -10.84
C LEU A 138 1.34 10.18 -10.32
N GLU A 139 2.44 10.94 -10.24
CA GLU A 139 2.40 12.35 -9.81
C GLU A 139 1.61 13.24 -10.78
N ARG A 140 1.72 13.01 -12.10
CA ARG A 140 0.92 13.73 -13.11
C ARG A 140 -0.57 13.42 -12.97
N VAL A 141 -0.95 12.15 -12.81
CA VAL A 141 -2.36 11.76 -12.61
C VAL A 141 -2.91 12.28 -11.28
N ASP A 142 -2.13 12.19 -10.20
CA ASP A 142 -2.52 12.71 -8.88
C ASP A 142 -2.69 14.25 -8.88
N THR A 143 -1.90 14.96 -9.69
CA THR A 143 -2.06 16.41 -9.93
C THR A 143 -3.29 16.72 -10.77
N LEU A 144 -3.52 15.96 -11.85
CA LEU A 144 -4.67 16.11 -12.74
C LEU A 144 -6.00 15.93 -12.00
N THR A 145 -6.01 15.08 -10.98
CA THR A 145 -7.19 14.72 -10.17
C THR A 145 -7.36 15.59 -8.91
N LEU A 146 -6.55 16.65 -8.73
CA LEU A 146 -6.76 17.63 -7.67
C LEU A 146 -8.13 18.30 -7.73
N PRO A 147 -8.66 18.71 -8.91
CA PRO A 147 -10.04 19.12 -9.05
C PRO A 147 -10.99 17.93 -8.94
N VAL A 148 -12.16 18.13 -8.33
CA VAL A 148 -13.18 17.08 -8.19
C VAL A 148 -13.61 16.51 -9.54
N ALA A 149 -13.67 17.36 -10.58
CA ALA A 149 -13.94 16.96 -11.95
C ALA A 149 -12.67 17.18 -12.81
N PRO A 150 -11.80 16.16 -12.94
CA PRO A 150 -10.63 16.25 -13.81
C PRO A 150 -11.03 16.33 -15.28
N ASP A 151 -10.15 16.91 -16.10
CA ASP A 151 -10.29 16.97 -17.54
C ASP A 151 -10.31 15.54 -18.14
N ARG A 152 -11.37 15.20 -18.89
CA ARG A 152 -11.58 13.85 -19.42
C ARG A 152 -10.50 13.44 -20.41
N ASP A 153 -10.15 14.31 -21.35
CA ASP A 153 -9.20 13.97 -22.41
C ASP A 153 -7.78 13.85 -21.88
N ARG A 154 -7.40 14.73 -20.95
CA ARG A 154 -6.15 14.58 -20.21
C ARG A 154 -6.13 13.32 -19.37
N MET A 155 -7.24 12.94 -18.73
CA MET A 155 -7.26 11.69 -17.95
C MET A 155 -6.99 10.50 -18.86
N LYS A 156 -7.66 10.43 -20.03
CA LYS A 156 -7.44 9.35 -21.02
C LYS A 156 -5.97 9.24 -21.41
N ILE A 157 -5.32 10.36 -21.70
CA ILE A 157 -3.92 10.39 -22.15
C ILE A 157 -2.97 9.97 -21.01
N GLU A 158 -3.07 10.61 -19.84
CA GLU A 158 -2.12 10.39 -18.74
C GLU A 158 -2.26 8.98 -18.14
N THR A 159 -3.48 8.47 -18.01
CA THR A 159 -3.71 7.12 -17.48
C THR A 159 -3.33 6.02 -18.47
N ALA A 160 -3.47 6.24 -19.78
CA ALA A 160 -2.95 5.32 -20.80
C ALA A 160 -1.42 5.25 -20.75
N ALA A 161 -0.75 6.42 -20.67
CA ALA A 161 0.70 6.47 -20.53
C ALA A 161 1.19 5.79 -19.24
N MET A 162 0.48 6.03 -18.13
CA MET A 162 0.76 5.41 -16.84
C MET A 162 0.58 3.88 -16.89
N ALA A 163 -0.51 3.39 -17.48
CA ALA A 163 -0.76 1.96 -17.61
C ALA A 163 0.34 1.25 -18.41
N ALA A 164 0.79 1.85 -19.52
CA ALA A 164 1.88 1.32 -20.33
C ALA A 164 3.23 1.28 -19.59
N GLN A 165 3.50 2.25 -18.71
CA GLN A 165 4.72 2.23 -17.89
C GLN A 165 4.64 1.20 -16.75
N LEU A 166 3.48 1.10 -16.09
CA LEU A 166 3.24 0.10 -15.05
C LEU A 166 3.29 -1.32 -15.61
N ASP A 167 2.83 -1.54 -16.85
CA ASP A 167 2.98 -2.81 -17.56
C ASP A 167 4.46 -3.20 -17.71
N LYS A 168 5.28 -2.28 -18.25
CA LYS A 168 6.74 -2.48 -18.37
C LYS A 168 7.39 -2.75 -17.02
N TRP A 169 6.98 -2.02 -15.98
CA TRP A 169 7.53 -2.21 -14.63
C TRP A 169 7.12 -3.55 -14.03
N SER A 170 5.87 -3.98 -14.21
CA SER A 170 5.38 -5.29 -13.77
C SER A 170 6.15 -6.43 -14.45
N VAL A 171 6.36 -6.35 -15.76
CA VAL A 171 7.17 -7.33 -16.51
C VAL A 171 8.61 -7.36 -15.99
N ALA A 172 9.20 -6.19 -15.72
CA ALA A 172 10.54 -6.10 -15.16
C ALA A 172 10.63 -6.72 -13.75
N LEU A 173 9.68 -6.41 -12.86
CA LEU A 173 9.60 -7.00 -11.52
C LEU A 173 9.39 -8.51 -11.57
N ASN A 174 8.52 -8.99 -12.46
CA ASN A 174 8.26 -10.42 -12.58
C ASN A 174 9.50 -11.20 -13.08
N ARG A 175 10.36 -10.56 -13.88
CA ARG A 175 11.64 -11.12 -14.33
C ARG A 175 12.78 -10.93 -13.34
N HIS A 176 12.63 -10.03 -12.36
CA HIS A 176 13.65 -9.77 -11.35
C HIS A 176 13.87 -10.99 -10.45
N THR A 177 15.14 -11.32 -10.23
CA THR A 177 15.54 -12.35 -9.28
C THR A 177 15.68 -11.72 -7.90
N PHE A 178 14.58 -11.72 -7.15
CA PHE A 178 14.53 -11.19 -5.78
C PHE A 178 15.57 -11.84 -4.88
N SER A 179 16.12 -11.05 -3.96
CA SER A 179 17.13 -11.47 -2.98
C SER A 179 16.75 -11.05 -1.56
N VAL A 180 17.43 -11.62 -0.57
CA VAL A 180 17.30 -11.18 0.84
C VAL A 180 17.74 -9.71 1.02
N LYS A 181 18.59 -9.18 0.13
CA LYS A 181 18.95 -7.75 0.09
C LYS A 181 17.74 -6.88 -0.29
N ASP A 182 16.96 -7.30 -1.28
CA ASP A 182 15.72 -6.60 -1.67
C ASP A 182 14.70 -6.61 -0.52
N LEU A 183 14.56 -7.78 0.13
CA LEU A 183 13.71 -7.96 1.31
C LEU A 183 14.09 -6.99 2.44
N ASP A 184 15.38 -6.91 2.79
CA ASP A 184 15.88 -6.01 3.83
C ASP A 184 15.77 -4.53 3.44
N GLY A 185 16.03 -4.20 2.18
CA GLY A 185 15.89 -2.85 1.64
C GLY A 185 14.44 -2.37 1.74
N LEU A 186 13.49 -3.22 1.33
CA LEU A 186 12.07 -2.94 1.44
C LEU A 186 11.63 -2.77 2.90
N ALA A 187 12.03 -3.66 3.79
CA ALA A 187 11.68 -3.56 5.22
C ALA A 187 12.12 -2.21 5.80
N ARG A 188 13.37 -1.81 5.54
CA ARG A 188 13.92 -0.52 5.98
C ARG A 188 13.17 0.65 5.38
N ARG A 189 12.74 0.54 4.11
CA ARG A 189 11.94 1.56 3.42
C ARG A 189 10.54 1.70 4.03
N LEU A 190 9.85 0.59 4.30
CA LEU A 190 8.49 0.57 4.86
C LEU A 190 8.43 1.23 6.24
N VAL A 191 9.47 1.04 7.05
CA VAL A 191 9.52 1.63 8.40
C VAL A 191 10.45 2.84 8.48
N ALA A 192 10.85 3.46 7.36
CA ALA A 192 11.71 4.64 7.39
C ALA A 192 11.06 5.79 8.18
N LYS A 193 11.86 6.66 8.81
CA LYS A 193 11.30 7.89 9.40
C LYS A 193 10.88 8.82 8.27
N SER A 194 9.67 9.35 8.34
CA SER A 194 9.24 10.47 7.51
C SER A 194 9.47 11.77 8.29
N GLU A 195 10.04 12.77 7.61
CA GLU A 195 10.21 14.11 8.17
C GLU A 195 8.88 14.87 8.26
N ILE A 196 7.88 14.43 7.50
CA ILE A 196 6.59 15.11 7.33
C ILE A 196 5.52 14.53 8.28
N HIS A 197 5.55 13.21 8.53
CA HIS A 197 4.54 12.52 9.35
C HIS A 197 5.11 11.36 10.18
N ARG A 198 4.48 11.04 11.30
CA ARG A 198 4.93 9.99 12.25
C ARG A 198 4.45 8.57 11.90
N GLY A 199 3.66 8.41 10.85
CA GLY A 199 3.06 7.13 10.44
C GLY A 199 2.08 7.30 9.28
N PRO A 200 1.29 6.28 8.93
CA PRO A 200 0.33 6.39 7.85
C PRO A 200 -0.63 7.55 8.12
N VAL A 201 -0.92 8.36 7.09
CA VAL A 201 -1.74 9.58 7.26
C VAL A 201 -3.24 9.33 7.08
N ASP A 202 -3.61 8.16 6.58
CA ASP A 202 -4.99 7.71 6.36
C ASP A 202 -5.12 6.19 6.51
N TRP A 203 -6.36 5.68 6.40
CA TRP A 203 -6.64 4.25 6.55
C TRP A 203 -6.06 3.41 5.42
N ASP A 204 -6.13 3.87 4.17
CA ASP A 204 -5.63 3.12 3.01
C ASP A 204 -4.13 2.85 3.17
N GLN A 205 -3.36 3.88 3.54
CA GLN A 205 -1.92 3.74 3.83
C GLN A 205 -1.65 2.86 5.04
N ALA A 206 -2.47 2.96 6.09
CA ALA A 206 -2.30 2.13 7.30
C ALA A 206 -2.55 0.65 6.99
N ALA A 207 -3.64 0.35 6.27
CA ALA A 207 -3.98 -0.99 5.84
C ALA A 207 -2.92 -1.56 4.88
N GLN A 208 -2.49 -0.78 3.89
CA GLN A 208 -1.43 -1.20 2.96
C GLN A 208 -0.10 -1.43 3.66
N LEU A 209 0.29 -0.60 4.63
CA LEU A 209 1.49 -0.81 5.43
C LEU A 209 1.40 -2.08 6.29
N TYR A 210 0.24 -2.34 6.90
CA TYR A 210 0.00 -3.59 7.63
C TYR A 210 0.14 -4.82 6.71
N LEU A 211 -0.48 -4.78 5.53
CA LEU A 211 -0.41 -5.87 4.55
C LEU A 211 1.04 -6.07 4.05
N ALA A 212 1.75 -4.99 3.74
CA ALA A 212 3.16 -5.03 3.34
C ALA A 212 4.06 -5.67 4.42
N LEU A 213 3.88 -5.30 5.69
CA LEU A 213 4.65 -5.86 6.81
C LEU A 213 4.27 -7.33 7.10
N SER A 214 3.01 -7.71 6.87
CA SER A 214 2.57 -9.10 6.94
C SER A 214 3.25 -9.95 5.85
N SER A 215 3.24 -9.49 4.59
CA SER A 215 3.93 -10.15 3.48
C SER A 215 5.44 -10.22 3.70
N PHE A 216 6.04 -9.17 4.27
CA PHE A 216 7.44 -9.17 4.70
C PHE A 216 7.72 -10.26 5.73
N GLN A 217 6.87 -10.40 6.76
CA GLN A 217 7.07 -11.41 7.80
C GLN A 217 7.09 -12.82 7.22
N VAL A 218 6.14 -13.14 6.34
CA VAL A 218 6.08 -14.46 5.68
C VAL A 218 7.34 -14.66 4.83
N SER A 219 7.67 -13.68 3.98
CA SER A 219 8.84 -13.73 3.11
C SER A 219 10.14 -13.91 3.88
N GLN A 220 10.30 -13.25 5.03
CA GLN A 220 11.49 -13.40 5.87
C GLN A 220 11.60 -14.81 6.45
N LYS A 221 10.51 -15.37 6.96
CA LYS A 221 10.50 -16.74 7.49
C LYS A 221 10.91 -17.73 6.42
N GLU A 222 10.30 -17.62 5.25
CA GLU A 222 10.54 -18.55 4.14
C GLU A 222 11.93 -18.38 3.51
N ALA A 223 12.39 -17.15 3.31
CA ALA A 223 13.67 -16.89 2.65
C ALA A 223 14.88 -17.19 3.53
N THR A 224 14.76 -17.04 4.85
CA THR A 224 15.92 -17.07 5.77
C THR A 224 15.89 -18.24 6.75
N GLY A 225 14.76 -18.94 6.87
CA GLY A 225 14.55 -19.96 7.90
C GLY A 225 14.65 -19.43 9.32
N LEU A 226 14.61 -18.10 9.50
CA LEU A 226 14.92 -17.40 10.76
C LEU A 226 16.29 -17.80 11.35
N THR A 227 17.25 -18.10 10.48
CA THR A 227 18.64 -18.34 10.88
C THR A 227 19.26 -17.02 11.38
N GLY A 228 20.03 -17.11 12.47
CA GLY A 228 20.62 -15.94 13.14
C GLY A 228 19.69 -15.17 14.08
N GLU A 229 20.30 -14.49 15.05
CA GLU A 229 19.59 -13.77 16.11
C GLU A 229 18.78 -12.59 15.59
N ARG A 230 19.35 -11.80 14.67
CA ARG A 230 18.67 -10.64 14.06
C ARG A 230 17.34 -11.04 13.41
N ARG A 231 17.30 -12.15 12.67
CA ARG A 231 16.07 -12.61 12.00
C ARG A 231 14.99 -12.99 13.01
N ARG A 232 15.36 -13.72 14.06
CA ARG A 232 14.45 -14.08 15.16
C ARG A 232 13.95 -12.85 15.93
N ALA A 233 14.81 -11.85 16.14
CA ALA A 233 14.44 -10.61 16.81
C ALA A 233 13.39 -9.82 16.00
N VAL A 234 13.62 -9.64 14.69
CA VAL A 234 12.66 -8.97 13.80
C VAL A 234 11.32 -9.73 13.78
N ASP A 235 11.34 -11.06 13.68
CA ASP A 235 10.11 -11.85 13.67
C ASP A 235 9.32 -11.76 15.00
N ARG A 236 10.00 -11.76 16.16
CA ARG A 236 9.35 -11.51 17.46
C ARG A 236 8.63 -10.17 17.47
N VAL A 237 9.31 -9.09 17.05
CA VAL A 237 8.72 -7.76 17.02
C VAL A 237 7.50 -7.71 16.09
N LEU A 238 7.56 -8.34 14.91
CA LEU A 238 6.44 -8.39 13.98
C LEU A 238 5.26 -9.19 14.52
N ARG A 239 5.50 -10.34 15.16
CA ARG A 239 4.45 -11.13 15.83
C ARG A 239 3.70 -10.32 16.88
N ASP A 240 4.39 -9.44 17.61
CA ASP A 240 3.77 -8.60 18.63
C ASP A 240 3.07 -7.36 18.05
N ALA A 241 3.61 -6.80 16.97
CA ALA A 241 3.14 -5.56 16.37
C ALA A 241 1.94 -5.75 15.44
N LEU A 242 1.96 -6.76 14.56
CA LEU A 242 0.95 -6.96 13.52
C LEU A 242 -0.47 -7.13 14.09
N PRO A 243 -0.72 -7.91 15.16
CA PRO A 243 -2.06 -8.00 15.76
C PRO A 243 -2.58 -6.65 16.24
N ARG A 244 -1.74 -5.81 16.86
CA ARG A 244 -2.13 -4.47 17.33
C ARG A 244 -2.46 -3.52 16.17
N MET A 245 -1.68 -3.60 15.09
CA MET A 245 -1.93 -2.84 13.86
C MET A 245 -3.25 -3.27 13.21
N ARG A 246 -3.50 -4.58 13.12
CA ARG A 246 -4.76 -5.13 12.62
C ARG A 246 -5.95 -4.67 13.45
N ASP A 247 -5.83 -4.72 14.78
CA ASP A 247 -6.95 -4.43 15.67
C ASP A 247 -7.45 -2.99 15.50
N VAL A 248 -6.55 -2.02 15.32
CA VAL A 248 -6.92 -0.61 15.07
C VAL A 248 -7.41 -0.33 13.64
N LEU A 249 -7.27 -1.28 12.71
CA LEU A 249 -7.81 -1.18 11.35
C LEU A 249 -9.25 -1.71 11.25
N ARG A 250 -9.72 -2.47 12.24
CA ARG A 250 -11.07 -3.03 12.25
C ARG A 250 -12.11 -1.92 12.37
N PHE A 251 -13.23 -2.08 11.68
CA PHE A 251 -14.35 -1.17 11.87
C PHE A 251 -15.08 -1.55 13.16
N PRO A 252 -15.48 -0.58 14.00
CA PRO A 252 -16.31 -0.88 15.16
C PRO A 252 -17.63 -1.52 14.75
N ASN A 253 -18.23 -2.29 15.65
CA ASN A 253 -19.57 -2.83 15.43
C ASN A 253 -20.56 -1.69 15.08
N GLY A 254 -21.38 -1.92 14.06
CA GLY A 254 -22.35 -0.94 13.57
C GLY A 254 -21.76 0.24 12.79
N HIS A 255 -20.48 0.20 12.41
CA HIS A 255 -19.84 1.25 11.61
C HIS A 255 -19.25 0.68 10.32
N ASP A 256 -19.54 1.33 9.19
CA ASP A 256 -18.96 1.01 7.88
C ASP A 256 -17.73 1.89 7.55
N SER A 257 -17.04 2.38 8.58
CA SER A 257 -15.85 3.21 8.39
C SER A 257 -14.83 3.03 9.49
N ALA A 258 -13.59 3.42 9.17
CA ALA A 258 -12.43 3.35 10.05
C ALA A 258 -12.51 4.33 11.24
N ALA A 259 -13.57 4.22 12.03
CA ALA A 259 -13.81 5.07 13.18
C ALA A 259 -12.73 4.93 14.27
N GLN A 260 -11.90 3.90 14.23
CA GLN A 260 -10.80 3.69 15.17
C GLN A 260 -9.53 4.49 14.81
N LEU A 261 -9.40 4.91 13.55
CA LEU A 261 -8.54 6.05 13.18
C LEU A 261 -9.13 7.40 13.64
N ARG A 262 -10.17 7.41 14.49
CA ARG A 262 -10.66 8.63 15.15
C ARG A 262 -10.08 8.80 16.57
N GLY A 263 -9.41 7.79 17.12
CA GLY A 263 -9.05 7.74 18.55
C GLY A 263 -10.28 7.48 19.43
N PRO A 264 -10.21 6.65 20.48
CA PRO A 264 -11.27 6.46 21.44
C PRO A 264 -11.10 7.48 22.57
N ILE A 265 -11.25 8.79 22.32
CA ILE A 265 -11.14 9.78 23.39
C ILE A 265 -12.09 10.96 23.14
N ALA A 266 -12.57 11.53 24.24
CA ALA A 266 -13.34 12.78 24.31
C ALA A 266 -12.61 14.00 23.69
N ASP A 267 -11.31 13.90 23.39
CA ASP A 267 -10.51 14.98 22.79
C ASP A 267 -10.39 14.82 21.26
N VAL A 268 -11.10 15.69 20.52
CA VAL A 268 -11.12 15.76 19.05
C VAL A 268 -9.77 16.16 18.43
N ASP A 269 -8.86 16.73 19.23
CA ASP A 269 -7.58 17.27 18.76
C ASP A 269 -6.39 16.33 18.96
N ALA A 270 -6.57 15.26 19.75
CA ALA A 270 -5.59 14.20 19.91
C ALA A 270 -5.40 13.42 18.60
N PRO A 271 -4.16 12.99 18.26
CA PRO A 271 -3.95 12.06 17.15
C PRO A 271 -4.73 10.74 17.38
N PRO A 272 -5.17 10.07 16.31
CA PRO A 272 -5.82 8.79 16.47
C PRO A 272 -4.92 7.76 17.16
N VAL A 273 -5.47 6.98 18.10
CA VAL A 273 -4.74 5.87 18.74
C VAL A 273 -4.12 4.92 17.71
N ALA A 274 -4.80 4.70 16.58
CA ALA A 274 -4.26 3.95 15.47
C ALA A 274 -2.91 4.52 14.97
N LEU A 275 -2.77 5.84 14.80
CA LEU A 275 -1.50 6.46 14.38
C LEU A 275 -0.39 6.21 15.41
N GLU A 276 -0.70 6.29 16.69
CA GLU A 276 0.27 6.03 17.77
C GLU A 276 0.71 4.56 17.82
N GLN A 277 -0.23 3.62 17.63
CA GLN A 277 0.09 2.18 17.56
C GLN A 277 1.00 1.89 16.36
N PHE A 278 0.70 2.48 15.20
CA PHE A 278 1.55 2.33 14.00
C PHE A 278 2.93 2.95 14.18
N ASP A 279 3.04 4.17 14.72
CA ASP A 279 4.33 4.81 15.00
C ASP A 279 5.16 3.96 15.98
N ARG A 280 4.55 3.49 17.07
CA ARG A 280 5.21 2.60 18.04
C ARG A 280 5.71 1.31 17.37
N ALA A 281 4.85 0.63 16.61
CA ALA A 281 5.20 -0.60 15.90
C ALA A 281 6.37 -0.38 14.94
N MET A 282 6.31 0.64 14.08
CA MET A 282 7.38 0.97 13.15
C MET A 282 8.70 1.30 13.85
N ARG A 283 8.68 2.00 14.99
CA ARG A 283 9.90 2.27 15.77
C ARG A 283 10.55 0.98 16.27
N MET A 284 9.75 0.05 16.80
CA MET A 284 10.24 -1.24 17.28
C MET A 284 10.83 -2.07 16.13
N ILE A 285 10.11 -2.18 15.00
CA ILE A 285 10.58 -2.91 13.82
C ILE A 285 11.87 -2.30 13.28
N ARG A 286 11.93 -0.97 13.16
CA ARG A 286 13.13 -0.25 12.72
C ARG A 286 14.33 -0.52 13.62
N SER A 287 14.11 -0.62 14.93
CA SER A 287 15.18 -0.94 15.89
C SER A 287 15.70 -2.37 15.70
N ALA A 288 14.82 -3.33 15.43
CA ALA A 288 15.21 -4.73 15.19
C ALA A 288 15.88 -4.95 13.82
N LEU A 289 15.65 -4.06 12.85
CA LEU A 289 16.27 -4.12 11.52
C LEU A 289 17.70 -3.55 11.45
N LYS A 290 18.15 -2.86 12.50
CA LYS A 290 19.54 -2.40 12.65
C LYS A 290 20.45 -3.58 12.93
#